data_AF-A0A2S2Q374-F1
#
_entry.id   AF-A0A2S2Q374-F1
#
_cell.length_a   1.000
_cell.length_b   1.000
_cell.length_c   1.000
_cell.angle_alpha   90.00
_cell.angle_beta   90.00
_cell.angle_gamma   90.00
#
_symmetry.space_group_name_H-M   'P 1'
#
loop_
_entity.id
_entity.type
_entity.pdbx_description
1 polymer ?
#
loop_
_entity_poly.entity_id
_entity_poly.type
_entity_poly.pdbx_seq_one_letter_code
_entity_poly.pdbx_strand_id
1 'polypeptide(L)'
;MQQRVMERELSELRDKLMATNRSLGLASSNIASQEATISTLRNDLRGHDERCQKMQTDMQHFLESLAVCLTSADGYVQSTECGVKDAVKKLVHELGNKNTLHQESKDRIINLTDKIERLQIDQDRMATENRVLADEKRNLEARLNHTESELNVCEMTKEHLRNDKTIFVTFLDKLSRAMHMDQIAKDVGVDLHTESLLLRAEQLAKLEYDKNIDKLLLGYPTYSPPLS
;
A
#
# COMPACT_ATOMS: atom_id res chain seq x y z
N MET A 1 61.21 61.00 -114.97
CA MET A 1 61.50 60.83 -113.52
C MET A 1 60.21 60.74 -112.70
N GLN A 2 59.26 61.67 -112.88
CA GLN A 2 57.94 61.66 -112.20
C GLN A 2 57.12 60.36 -112.36
N GLN A 3 57.14 59.73 -113.54
CA GLN A 3 56.37 58.51 -113.80
C GLN A 3 56.83 57.31 -112.94
N ARG A 4 58.15 57.15 -112.73
CA ARG A 4 58.72 56.09 -111.87
C ARG A 4 58.47 56.35 -110.38
N VAL A 5 58.37 57.62 -109.97
CA VAL A 5 58.04 57.99 -108.59
C VAL A 5 56.57 57.66 -108.31
N MET A 6 55.67 58.02 -109.22
CA MET A 6 54.24 57.66 -109.12
C MET A 6 54.02 56.14 -109.12
N GLU A 7 54.75 55.36 -109.93
CA GLU A 7 54.65 53.89 -109.91
C GLU A 7 55.10 53.26 -108.59
N ARG A 8 56.17 53.80 -107.98
CA ARG A 8 56.63 53.38 -106.64
C ARG A 8 55.61 53.71 -105.56
N GLU A 9 55.08 54.93 -105.56
CA GLU A 9 54.05 55.38 -104.62
C GLU A 9 52.76 54.55 -104.75
N LEU A 10 52.37 54.19 -105.99
CA LEU A 10 51.25 53.28 -106.25
C LEU A 10 51.49 51.89 -105.69
N SER A 11 52.72 51.36 -105.80
CA SER A 11 53.08 50.06 -105.22
C SER A 11 53.00 50.09 -103.70
N GLU A 12 53.58 51.11 -103.06
CA GLU A 12 53.54 51.26 -101.60
C GLU A 12 52.11 51.43 -101.08
N LEU A 13 51.28 52.19 -101.79
CA LEU A 13 49.86 52.33 -101.45
C LEU A 13 49.10 51.00 -101.56
N ARG A 14 49.41 50.17 -102.57
CA ARG A 14 48.82 48.82 -102.69
C ARG A 14 49.25 47.90 -101.55
N ASP A 15 50.53 47.93 -101.18
CA ASP A 15 51.04 47.11 -100.08
C ASP A 15 50.45 47.54 -98.73
N LYS A 16 50.35 48.85 -98.50
CA LYS A 16 49.64 49.41 -97.33
C LYS A 16 48.17 48.99 -97.32
N LEU A 17 47.48 49.08 -98.45
CA LEU A 17 46.08 48.66 -98.56
C LEU A 17 45.91 47.16 -98.26
N MET A 18 46.81 46.31 -98.76
CA MET A 18 46.80 44.87 -98.47
C MET A 18 47.06 44.59 -96.98
N ALA A 19 48.01 45.30 -96.37
CA ALA A 19 48.30 45.18 -94.94
C ALA A 19 47.11 45.63 -94.07
N THR A 20 46.48 46.76 -94.41
CA THR A 20 45.29 47.26 -93.72
C THR A 20 44.11 46.30 -93.88
N ASN A 21 43.90 45.72 -95.07
CA ASN A 21 42.84 44.73 -95.27
C ASN A 21 43.05 43.45 -94.45
N ARG A 22 44.29 42.96 -94.33
CA ARG A 22 44.59 41.82 -93.45
C ARG A 22 44.36 42.16 -91.99
N SER A 23 44.84 43.32 -91.54
CA SER A 23 44.62 43.78 -90.15
C SER A 23 43.13 43.96 -89.85
N LEU A 24 42.36 44.48 -90.79
CA LEU A 24 40.92 44.61 -90.68
C LEU A 24 40.24 43.23 -90.59
N GLY A 25 40.65 42.27 -91.42
CA GLY A 25 40.13 40.90 -91.35
C GLY A 25 40.40 40.23 -89.99
N LEU A 26 41.60 40.41 -89.43
CA LEU A 26 41.95 39.92 -88.09
C LEU A 26 41.12 40.61 -87.00
N ALA A 27 40.96 41.93 -87.08
CA ALA A 27 40.13 42.69 -86.15
C ALA A 27 38.66 42.24 -86.22
N SER A 28 38.10 42.04 -87.41
CA SER A 28 36.74 41.53 -87.60
C SER A 28 36.56 40.13 -87.03
N SER A 29 37.54 39.23 -87.21
CA SER A 29 37.50 37.89 -86.62
C SER A 29 37.56 37.94 -85.09
N ASN A 30 38.40 38.81 -84.53
CA ASN A 30 38.50 38.99 -83.08
C ASN A 30 37.22 39.56 -82.48
N ILE A 31 36.59 40.55 -83.14
CA ILE A 31 35.30 41.10 -82.73
C ILE A 31 34.24 39.99 -82.71
N ALA A 32 34.13 39.21 -83.78
CA ALA A 32 33.18 38.10 -83.84
C ALA A 32 33.40 37.07 -82.72
N SER A 33 34.66 36.75 -82.41
CA SER A 33 35.00 35.86 -81.28
C SER A 33 34.59 36.47 -79.94
N GLN A 34 34.85 37.75 -79.72
CA GLN A 34 34.47 38.45 -78.49
C GLN A 34 32.95 38.54 -78.33
N GLU A 35 32.22 38.82 -79.40
CA GLU A 35 30.75 38.83 -79.40
C GLU A 35 30.18 37.46 -79.04
N ALA A 36 30.77 36.36 -79.54
CA ALA A 36 30.39 35.01 -79.16
C ALA A 36 30.64 34.75 -77.67
N THR A 37 31.82 35.12 -77.14
CA THR A 37 32.13 34.98 -75.70
C THR A 37 31.20 35.84 -74.82
N ILE A 38 30.89 37.06 -75.24
CA ILE A 38 29.95 37.93 -74.51
C ILE A 38 28.56 37.30 -74.49
N SER A 39 28.12 36.73 -75.62
CA SER A 39 26.84 36.03 -75.71
C SER A 39 26.78 34.82 -74.77
N THR A 40 27.83 33.99 -74.72
CA THR A 40 27.89 32.84 -73.80
C THR A 40 27.89 33.28 -72.35
N LEU A 41 28.71 34.26 -71.96
CA LEU A 41 28.76 34.77 -70.58
C LEU A 41 27.43 35.37 -70.13
N ARG A 42 26.70 36.05 -71.03
CA ARG A 42 25.35 36.56 -70.74
C ARG A 42 24.36 35.42 -70.48
N ASN A 43 24.46 34.33 -71.22
CA ASN A 43 23.61 33.16 -71.00
C ASN A 43 23.96 32.45 -69.69
N ASP A 44 25.24 32.31 -69.37
CA ASP A 44 25.70 31.70 -68.12
C ASP A 44 25.27 32.52 -66.90
N LEU A 45 25.38 33.84 -66.97
CA LEU A 45 24.94 34.76 -65.91
C LEU A 45 23.44 34.64 -65.67
N ARG A 46 22.64 34.60 -66.75
CA ARG A 46 21.18 34.40 -66.67
C ARG A 46 20.84 33.05 -66.02
N GLY A 47 21.49 31.97 -66.44
CA GLY A 47 21.29 30.65 -65.85
C GLY A 47 21.77 30.57 -64.40
N HIS A 48 22.76 31.37 -64.00
CA HIS A 48 23.14 31.49 -62.59
C HIS A 48 22.07 32.23 -61.78
N ASP A 49 21.50 33.31 -62.32
CA ASP A 49 20.46 34.10 -61.64
C ASP A 49 19.17 33.28 -61.44
N GLU A 50 18.73 32.54 -62.47
CA GLU A 50 17.58 31.63 -62.38
C GLU A 50 17.78 30.54 -61.30
N ARG A 51 19.00 30.00 -61.18
CA ARG A 51 19.34 29.03 -60.12
C ARG A 51 19.34 29.66 -58.73
N CYS A 52 19.86 30.88 -58.59
CA CYS A 52 19.83 31.62 -57.32
C CYS A 52 18.39 31.92 -56.87
N GLN A 53 17.53 32.38 -57.79
CA GLN A 53 16.11 32.64 -57.49
C GLN A 53 15.36 31.36 -57.10
N LYS A 54 15.63 30.25 -57.79
CA LYS A 54 15.06 28.95 -57.44
C LYS A 54 15.49 28.51 -56.03
N MET A 55 16.79 28.57 -55.74
CA MET A 55 17.32 28.22 -54.42
C MET A 55 16.71 29.08 -53.30
N GLN A 56 16.51 30.38 -53.57
CA GLN A 56 15.90 31.30 -52.61
C GLN A 56 14.43 30.93 -52.32
N THR A 57 13.67 30.59 -53.36
CA THR A 57 12.28 30.11 -53.25
C THR A 57 12.21 28.80 -52.46
N ASP A 58 13.07 27.83 -52.80
CA ASP A 58 13.12 26.53 -52.12
C ASP A 58 13.47 26.69 -50.62
N MET A 59 14.42 27.58 -50.29
CA MET A 59 14.77 27.90 -48.90
C MET A 59 13.59 28.51 -48.14
N GLN A 60 12.84 29.40 -48.77
CA GLN A 60 11.69 30.03 -48.14
C GLN A 60 10.58 29.01 -47.83
N HIS A 61 10.26 28.12 -48.77
CA HIS A 61 9.31 27.03 -48.53
C HIS A 61 9.78 26.03 -47.47
N PHE A 62 11.09 25.76 -47.41
CA PHE A 62 11.66 24.91 -46.37
C PHE A 62 11.48 25.54 -44.97
N LEU A 63 11.77 26.84 -44.82
CA LEU A 63 11.58 27.56 -43.56
C LEU A 63 10.10 27.66 -43.17
N GLU A 64 9.20 27.86 -44.12
CA GLU A 64 7.75 27.83 -43.89
C GLU A 64 7.29 26.46 -43.36
N SER A 65 7.75 25.38 -43.98
CA SER A 65 7.41 24.02 -43.57
C SER A 65 7.90 23.73 -42.14
N LEU A 66 9.12 24.16 -41.81
CA LEU A 66 9.66 24.03 -40.45
C LEU A 66 8.86 24.86 -39.45
N ALA A 67 8.53 26.11 -39.78
CA ALA A 67 7.76 26.98 -38.90
C ALA A 67 6.38 26.40 -38.58
N VAL A 68 5.70 25.78 -39.56
CA VAL A 68 4.42 25.08 -39.34
C VAL A 68 4.60 23.90 -38.39
N CYS A 69 5.62 23.06 -38.59
CA CYS A 69 5.88 21.89 -37.74
C CYS A 69 6.25 22.27 -36.30
N LEU A 70 6.92 23.41 -36.10
CA LEU A 70 7.37 23.89 -34.81
C LEU A 70 6.31 24.74 -34.09
N THR A 71 5.30 25.21 -34.82
CA THR A 71 4.16 25.93 -34.23
C THR A 71 3.33 24.96 -33.40
N SER A 72 3.04 25.35 -32.18
CA SER A 72 2.25 24.57 -31.23
C SER A 72 1.19 25.45 -30.58
N ALA A 73 0.37 24.88 -29.69
CA ALA A 73 -0.63 25.64 -28.95
C ALA A 73 -0.04 26.82 -28.15
N ASP A 74 1.24 26.74 -27.80
CA ASP A 74 1.94 27.71 -26.95
C ASP A 74 2.54 28.89 -27.73
N GLY A 75 2.50 28.88 -29.08
CA GLY A 75 2.92 30.03 -29.86
C GLY A 75 3.21 29.76 -31.34
N TYR A 76 3.18 30.85 -32.10
CA TYR A 76 3.51 30.90 -33.52
C TYR A 76 5.02 31.03 -33.75
N VAL A 77 5.54 30.29 -34.74
CA VAL A 77 6.94 30.37 -35.17
C VAL A 77 7.02 31.12 -36.51
N GLN A 78 7.87 32.13 -36.59
CA GLN A 78 8.12 32.83 -37.84
C GLN A 78 8.93 31.95 -38.81
N SER A 79 8.56 31.97 -40.10
CA SER A 79 9.26 31.29 -41.21
C SER A 79 10.57 31.97 -41.61
N THR A 80 11.36 32.39 -40.62
CA THR A 80 12.70 32.96 -40.80
C THR A 80 13.72 32.01 -40.16
N GLU A 81 14.97 32.02 -40.63
CA GLU A 81 16.02 31.18 -40.07
C GLU A 81 16.19 31.39 -38.56
N CYS A 82 16.18 32.65 -38.12
CA CYS A 82 16.29 33.00 -36.70
C CYS A 82 15.08 32.48 -35.90
N GLY A 83 13.85 32.67 -36.42
CA GLY A 83 12.63 32.21 -35.77
C GLY A 83 12.59 30.69 -35.58
N VAL A 84 12.92 29.95 -36.64
CA VAL A 84 13.03 28.47 -36.61
C VAL A 84 14.11 28.02 -35.63
N LYS A 85 15.30 28.64 -35.66
CA LYS A 85 16.42 28.29 -34.77
C LYS A 85 16.08 28.50 -33.30
N ASP A 86 15.42 29.61 -32.97
CA ASP A 86 15.02 29.91 -31.60
C ASP A 86 13.89 28.99 -31.12
N ALA A 87 12.95 28.63 -31.99
CA ALA A 87 11.93 27.63 -31.69
C ALA A 87 12.54 26.25 -31.39
N VAL A 88 13.51 25.81 -32.19
CA VAL A 88 14.24 24.55 -31.95
C VAL A 88 14.97 24.57 -30.60
N LYS A 89 15.67 25.66 -30.27
CA LYS A 89 16.35 25.79 -28.96
C LYS A 89 15.37 25.70 -27.80
N LYS A 90 14.21 26.36 -27.91
CA LYS A 90 13.14 26.30 -26.90
C LYS A 90 12.64 24.87 -26.72
N LEU A 91 12.32 24.17 -27.82
CA LEU A 91 11.88 22.78 -27.79
C LEU A 91 12.90 21.84 -27.14
N VAL A 92 14.19 22.01 -27.45
CA VAL A 92 15.27 21.22 -26.82
C VAL A 92 15.35 21.48 -25.32
N HIS A 93 15.23 22.74 -24.90
CA HIS A 93 15.22 23.09 -23.48
C HIS A 93 14.00 22.53 -22.74
N GLU A 94 12.81 22.66 -23.32
CA GLU A 94 11.58 22.09 -22.79
C GLU A 94 11.62 20.57 -22.68
N LEU A 95 12.19 19.90 -23.69
CA LEU A 95 12.40 18.45 -23.65
C LEU A 95 13.32 18.05 -22.51
N GLY A 96 14.40 18.80 -22.28
CA GLY A 96 15.30 18.61 -21.13
C GLY A 96 14.56 18.74 -19.80
N ASN A 97 13.78 19.81 -19.63
CA ASN A 97 13.00 20.05 -18.42
C ASN A 97 11.95 18.95 -18.19
N LYS A 98 11.22 18.54 -19.24
CA LYS A 98 10.26 17.43 -19.18
C LYS A 98 10.93 16.11 -18.80
N ASN A 99 12.14 15.85 -19.31
CA ASN A 99 12.88 14.64 -18.97
C ASN A 99 13.32 14.63 -17.49
N THR A 100 13.77 15.76 -16.95
CA THR A 100 14.08 15.89 -15.52
C THR A 100 12.84 15.66 -14.67
N LEU A 101 11.71 16.30 -14.99
CA LEU A 101 10.44 16.11 -14.29
C LEU A 101 9.95 14.65 -14.36
N HIS A 102 10.12 14.01 -15.51
CA HIS A 102 9.80 12.59 -15.68
C HIS A 102 10.66 11.70 -14.79
N GLN A 103 11.96 11.99 -14.68
CA GLN A 103 12.87 11.25 -13.81
C GLN A 103 12.49 11.44 -12.33
N GLU A 104 12.22 12.66 -11.89
CA GLU A 104 11.75 12.92 -10.53
C GLU A 104 10.44 12.18 -10.22
N SER A 105 9.51 12.13 -11.19
CA SER A 105 8.26 11.40 -11.05
C SER A 105 8.49 9.90 -10.90
N LYS A 106 9.39 9.32 -11.71
CA LYS A 106 9.80 7.91 -11.56
C LYS A 106 10.38 7.63 -10.18
N ASP A 107 11.29 8.48 -9.70
CA ASP A 107 11.91 8.31 -8.39
C ASP A 107 10.86 8.40 -7.26
N ARG A 108 9.87 9.31 -7.39
CA ARG A 108 8.73 9.37 -6.45
C ARG A 108 7.88 8.11 -6.48
N ILE A 109 7.61 7.56 -7.66
CA ILE A 109 6.84 6.31 -7.80
C ILE A 109 7.58 5.17 -7.08
N ILE A 110 8.88 5.00 -7.32
CA ILE A 110 9.69 3.97 -6.64
C ILE A 110 9.60 4.14 -5.12
N ASN A 111 9.83 5.36 -4.62
CA ASN A 111 9.75 5.64 -3.18
C ASN A 111 8.37 5.35 -2.57
N LEU A 112 7.28 5.62 -3.31
CA LEU A 112 5.92 5.34 -2.86
C LEU A 112 5.63 3.84 -2.88
N THR A 113 6.06 3.12 -3.91
CA THR A 113 5.96 1.66 -3.99
C THR A 113 6.65 1.01 -2.80
N ASP A 114 7.89 1.40 -2.49
CA ASP A 114 8.64 0.88 -1.34
C ASP A 114 7.92 1.16 0.00
N LYS A 115 7.28 2.33 0.13
CA LYS A 115 6.50 2.66 1.33
C LYS A 115 5.25 1.79 1.44
N ILE A 116 4.55 1.54 0.34
CA ILE A 116 3.36 0.68 0.31
C ILE A 116 3.76 -0.76 0.67
N GLU A 117 4.85 -1.29 0.11
CA GLU A 117 5.33 -2.64 0.45
C GLU A 117 5.65 -2.78 1.94
N ARG A 118 6.32 -1.79 2.54
CA ARG A 118 6.56 -1.78 3.99
C ARG A 118 5.27 -1.76 4.81
N LEU A 119 4.30 -0.92 4.43
CA LEU A 119 3.00 -0.86 5.10
C LEU A 119 2.21 -2.17 4.97
N GLN A 120 2.31 -2.85 3.82
CA GLN A 120 1.71 -4.15 3.59
C GLN A 120 2.28 -5.20 4.56
N ILE A 121 3.61 -5.25 4.71
CA ILE A 121 4.28 -6.16 5.65
C ILE A 121 3.84 -5.89 7.09
N ASP A 122 3.79 -4.62 7.50
CA ASP A 122 3.33 -4.25 8.85
C ASP A 122 1.85 -4.63 9.05
N GLN A 123 1.00 -4.42 8.05
CA GLN A 123 -0.41 -4.80 8.09
C GLN A 123 -0.58 -6.32 8.25
N ASP A 124 0.18 -7.12 7.50
CA ASP A 124 0.16 -8.57 7.59
C ASP A 124 0.62 -9.05 8.97
N ARG A 125 1.69 -8.45 9.51
CA ARG A 125 2.15 -8.72 10.89
C ARG A 125 1.03 -8.43 11.90
N MET A 126 0.44 -7.24 11.86
CA MET A 126 -0.65 -6.86 12.76
C MET A 126 -1.86 -7.79 12.63
N ALA A 127 -2.19 -8.23 11.41
CA ALA A 127 -3.26 -9.18 11.19
C ALA A 127 -2.98 -10.55 11.83
N THR A 128 -1.72 -11.03 11.78
CA THR A 128 -1.33 -12.27 12.45
C THR A 128 -1.37 -12.15 13.98
N GLU A 129 -0.86 -11.06 14.54
CA GLU A 129 -0.90 -10.79 15.99
C GLU A 129 -2.35 -10.72 16.50
N ASN A 130 -3.23 -10.03 15.78
CA ASN A 130 -4.65 -9.96 16.14
C ASN A 130 -5.34 -11.33 16.12
N ARG A 131 -4.95 -12.24 15.22
CA ARG A 131 -5.50 -13.60 15.22
C ARG A 131 -5.08 -14.37 16.45
N VAL A 132 -3.79 -14.29 16.83
CA VAL A 132 -3.27 -14.93 18.04
C VAL A 132 -3.98 -14.40 19.29
N LEU A 133 -4.09 -13.08 19.43
CA LEU A 133 -4.78 -12.45 20.56
C LEU A 133 -6.27 -12.83 20.61
N ALA A 134 -6.93 -12.97 19.45
CA ALA A 134 -8.32 -13.42 19.40
C ALA A 134 -8.47 -14.88 19.88
N ASP A 135 -7.54 -15.76 19.54
CA ASP A 135 -7.55 -17.15 20.00
C ASP A 135 -7.23 -17.27 21.49
N GLU A 136 -6.26 -16.50 21.98
CA GLU A 136 -5.96 -16.40 23.41
C GLU A 136 -7.17 -15.91 24.21
N LYS A 137 -7.84 -14.85 23.72
CA LYS A 137 -9.06 -14.33 24.32
C LYS A 137 -10.14 -15.41 24.40
N ARG A 138 -10.41 -16.15 23.32
CA ARG A 138 -11.40 -17.23 23.32
C ARG A 138 -11.07 -18.32 24.34
N ASN A 139 -9.80 -18.69 24.45
CA ASN A 139 -9.36 -19.68 25.44
C ASN A 139 -9.58 -19.19 26.88
N LEU A 140 -9.23 -17.93 27.16
CA LEU A 140 -9.46 -17.31 28.46
C LEU A 140 -10.96 -17.21 28.78
N GLU A 141 -11.80 -16.82 27.83
CA GLU A 141 -13.26 -16.80 27.99
C GLU A 141 -13.82 -18.20 28.28
N ALA A 142 -13.36 -19.24 27.57
CA ALA A 142 -13.78 -20.62 27.82
C ALA A 142 -13.41 -21.09 29.23
N ARG A 143 -12.18 -20.79 29.69
CA ARG A 143 -11.72 -21.12 31.04
C ARG A 143 -12.49 -20.37 32.11
N LEU A 144 -12.76 -19.08 31.90
CA LEU A 144 -13.54 -18.25 32.80
C LEU A 144 -14.95 -18.84 32.98
N ASN A 145 -15.65 -19.11 31.87
CA ASN A 145 -17.00 -19.68 31.90
C ASN A 145 -17.03 -21.05 32.62
N HIS A 146 -16.00 -21.87 32.42
CA HIS A 146 -15.89 -23.15 33.10
C HIS A 146 -15.77 -22.98 34.62
N THR A 147 -14.85 -22.13 35.08
CA THR A 147 -14.66 -21.84 36.51
C THR A 147 -15.88 -21.16 37.13
N GLU A 148 -16.56 -20.27 36.42
CA GLU A 148 -17.82 -19.67 36.89
C GLU A 148 -18.92 -20.73 37.09
N SER A 149 -19.01 -21.71 36.19
CA SER A 149 -19.93 -22.84 36.32
C SER A 149 -19.60 -23.71 37.55
N GLU A 150 -18.33 -24.06 37.74
CA GLU A 150 -17.87 -24.81 38.91
C GLU A 150 -18.15 -24.08 40.23
N LEU A 151 -17.93 -22.77 40.26
CA LEU A 151 -18.24 -21.93 41.41
C LEU A 151 -19.73 -21.96 41.74
N ASN A 152 -20.60 -21.78 40.74
CA ASN A 152 -22.04 -21.83 40.94
C ASN A 152 -22.50 -23.20 41.49
N VAL A 153 -21.94 -24.30 40.98
CA VAL A 153 -22.20 -25.65 41.52
C VAL A 153 -21.75 -25.76 42.98
N CYS A 154 -20.57 -25.22 43.31
CA CYS A 154 -20.06 -25.19 44.67
C CYS A 154 -20.98 -24.40 45.62
N GLU A 155 -21.45 -23.23 45.20
CA GLU A 155 -22.37 -22.38 45.96
C GLU A 155 -23.71 -23.08 46.20
N MET A 156 -24.29 -23.70 45.17
CA MET A 156 -25.51 -24.51 45.31
C MET A 156 -25.32 -25.67 46.29
N THR A 157 -24.19 -26.38 46.19
CA THR A 157 -23.86 -27.50 47.10
C THR A 157 -23.72 -27.01 48.55
N LYS A 158 -23.05 -25.88 48.75
CA LYS A 158 -22.88 -25.25 50.07
C LYS A 158 -24.22 -24.85 50.68
N GLU A 159 -25.14 -24.30 49.89
CA GLU A 159 -26.47 -23.93 50.35
C GLU A 159 -27.32 -25.16 50.70
N HIS A 160 -27.24 -26.23 49.90
CA HIS A 160 -27.90 -27.50 50.22
C HIS A 160 -27.39 -28.09 51.54
N LEU A 161 -26.07 -28.16 51.74
CA LEU A 161 -25.47 -28.63 52.99
C LEU A 161 -25.84 -27.75 54.19
N ARG A 162 -25.99 -26.44 53.99
CA ARG A 162 -26.45 -25.52 55.04
C ARG A 162 -27.91 -25.79 55.43
N ASN A 163 -28.76 -26.08 54.46
CA ASN A 163 -30.14 -26.46 54.68
C ASN A 163 -30.23 -27.80 55.43
N ASP A 164 -29.48 -28.82 54.99
CA ASP A 164 -29.39 -30.12 55.66
C ASP A 164 -28.88 -29.99 57.10
N LYS A 165 -27.84 -29.19 57.32
CA LYS A 165 -27.35 -28.87 58.67
C LYS A 165 -28.44 -28.26 59.53
N THR A 166 -29.22 -27.33 58.99
CA THR A 166 -30.32 -26.68 59.71
C THR A 166 -31.42 -27.67 60.07
N ILE A 167 -31.80 -28.55 59.13
CA ILE A 167 -32.78 -29.61 59.36
C ILE A 167 -32.28 -30.57 60.43
N PHE A 168 -31.03 -31.02 60.35
CA PHE A 168 -30.41 -31.95 61.29
C PHE A 168 -30.32 -31.35 62.71
N VAL A 169 -29.84 -30.11 62.83
CA VAL A 169 -29.78 -29.41 64.12
C VAL A 169 -31.18 -29.25 64.73
N THR A 170 -32.19 -28.92 63.92
CA THR A 170 -33.58 -28.83 64.38
C THR A 170 -34.12 -30.18 64.86
N PHE A 171 -33.75 -31.27 64.16
CA PHE A 171 -34.09 -32.63 64.58
C PHE A 171 -33.45 -32.99 65.93
N LEU A 172 -32.15 -32.72 66.10
CA LEU A 172 -31.43 -32.96 67.36
C LEU A 172 -32.04 -32.17 68.52
N ASP A 173 -32.40 -30.91 68.29
CA ASP A 173 -33.06 -30.06 69.29
C ASP A 173 -34.44 -30.62 69.70
N LYS A 174 -35.22 -31.15 68.75
CA LYS A 174 -36.48 -31.86 69.06
C LYS A 174 -36.23 -33.15 69.85
N LEU A 175 -35.22 -33.93 69.49
CA LEU A 175 -34.85 -35.17 70.18
C LEU A 175 -34.38 -34.88 71.61
N SER A 176 -33.57 -33.85 71.80
CA SER A 176 -33.12 -33.36 73.10
C SER A 176 -34.29 -33.06 74.04
N ARG A 177 -35.28 -32.29 73.56
CA ARG A 177 -36.51 -32.01 74.33
C ARG A 177 -37.27 -33.28 74.70
N ALA A 178 -37.44 -34.22 73.75
CA ALA A 178 -38.15 -35.47 74.00
C ALA A 178 -37.49 -36.34 75.08
N MET A 179 -36.17 -36.22 75.23
CA MET A 179 -35.37 -36.98 76.20
C MET A 179 -35.15 -36.23 77.53
N HIS A 180 -35.80 -35.07 77.69
CA HIS A 180 -35.64 -34.16 78.83
C HIS A 180 -34.20 -33.71 79.06
N MET A 181 -33.46 -33.48 77.97
CA MET A 181 -32.06 -33.04 78.00
C MET A 181 -31.89 -31.52 78.20
N ASP A 182 -32.98 -30.76 78.34
CA ASP A 182 -32.97 -29.28 78.47
C ASP A 182 -32.12 -28.75 79.64
N GLN A 183 -31.96 -29.56 80.69
CA GLN A 183 -31.16 -29.20 81.87
C GLN A 183 -29.68 -29.56 81.71
N ILE A 184 -29.36 -30.64 81.00
CA ILE A 184 -27.99 -31.17 80.82
C ILE A 184 -27.30 -30.49 79.63
N ALA A 185 -28.05 -30.13 78.59
CA ALA A 185 -27.53 -29.50 77.38
C ALA A 185 -26.93 -28.10 77.62
N LYS A 186 -27.27 -27.42 78.72
CA LYS A 186 -26.70 -26.12 79.09
C LYS A 186 -25.23 -26.19 79.52
N ASP A 187 -24.80 -27.35 80.02
CA ASP A 187 -23.48 -27.50 80.66
C ASP A 187 -22.43 -28.16 79.77
N VAL A 188 -22.85 -28.89 78.72
CA VAL A 188 -21.98 -29.77 77.93
C VAL A 188 -21.48 -29.12 76.61
N GLY A 189 -22.06 -28.00 76.20
CA GLY A 189 -21.67 -27.28 74.98
C GLY A 189 -22.15 -27.96 73.70
N VAL A 190 -22.05 -27.23 72.57
CA VAL A 190 -22.61 -27.67 71.27
C VAL A 190 -21.84 -28.86 70.69
N ASP A 191 -20.53 -28.96 70.94
CA ASP A 191 -19.66 -29.97 70.33
C ASP A 191 -19.89 -31.38 70.91
N LEU A 192 -20.27 -31.48 72.18
CA LEU A 192 -20.54 -32.75 72.88
C LEU A 192 -22.05 -33.06 72.95
N HIS A 193 -22.88 -32.25 72.32
CA HIS A 193 -24.35 -32.36 72.40
C HIS A 193 -24.86 -33.70 71.85
N THR A 194 -24.35 -34.14 70.70
CA THR A 194 -24.75 -35.42 70.07
C THR A 194 -24.34 -36.63 70.91
N GLU A 195 -23.14 -36.62 71.48
CA GLU A 195 -22.64 -37.70 72.35
C GLU A 195 -23.46 -37.78 73.65
N SER A 196 -23.84 -36.62 74.19
CA SER A 196 -24.72 -36.55 75.36
C SER A 196 -26.12 -37.11 75.08
N LEU A 197 -26.68 -36.86 73.89
CA LEU A 197 -27.95 -37.46 73.46
C LEU A 197 -27.85 -38.98 73.37
N LEU A 198 -26.76 -39.52 72.82
CA LEU A 198 -26.54 -40.96 72.72
C LEU A 198 -26.48 -41.62 74.10
N LEU A 199 -25.66 -41.09 75.00
CA LEU A 199 -25.55 -41.60 76.37
C LEU A 199 -26.89 -41.57 77.11
N ARG A 200 -27.68 -40.51 76.90
CA ARG A 200 -29.02 -40.43 77.48
C ARG A 200 -29.97 -41.47 76.90
N ALA A 201 -29.88 -41.76 75.60
CA ALA A 201 -30.71 -42.79 74.96
C ALA A 201 -30.42 -44.16 75.55
N GLU A 202 -29.14 -44.49 75.73
CA GLU A 202 -28.71 -45.74 76.38
C GLU A 202 -29.21 -45.84 77.82
N GLN A 203 -29.13 -44.75 78.60
CA GLN A 203 -29.67 -44.69 79.96
C GLN A 203 -31.18 -44.94 80.00
N LEU A 204 -31.95 -44.26 79.14
CA LEU A 204 -33.41 -44.42 79.08
C LEU A 204 -33.80 -45.84 78.64
N ALA A 205 -33.10 -46.41 77.66
CA ALA A 205 -33.32 -47.79 77.23
C ALA A 205 -33.04 -48.80 78.34
N LYS A 206 -31.97 -48.60 79.11
CA LYS A 206 -31.65 -49.45 80.27
C LYS A 206 -32.72 -49.35 81.35
N LEU A 207 -33.19 -48.14 81.67
CA LEU A 207 -34.28 -47.94 82.62
C LEU A 207 -35.59 -48.61 82.17
N GLU A 208 -35.89 -48.59 80.87
CA GLU A 208 -37.04 -49.30 80.32
C GLU A 208 -36.89 -50.83 80.41
N TYR A 209 -35.69 -51.36 80.11
CA TYR A 209 -35.38 -52.78 80.27
C TYR A 209 -35.52 -53.24 81.72
N ASP A 210 -34.91 -52.51 82.66
CA ASP A 210 -34.98 -52.80 84.10
C ASP A 210 -36.44 -52.75 84.60
N LYS A 211 -37.21 -51.72 84.18
CA LYS A 211 -38.65 -51.61 84.49
C LYS A 211 -39.47 -52.79 83.95
N ASN A 212 -39.12 -53.31 82.78
CA ASN A 212 -39.79 -54.46 82.19
C ASN A 212 -39.43 -55.78 82.91
N ILE A 213 -38.18 -55.93 83.36
CA ILE A 213 -37.77 -57.03 84.24
C ILE A 213 -38.52 -56.96 85.56
N ASP A 214 -38.61 -55.79 86.19
CA ASP A 214 -39.35 -55.62 87.45
C ASP A 214 -40.83 -55.97 87.28
N LYS A 215 -41.46 -55.56 86.16
CA LYS A 215 -42.83 -55.98 85.84
C LYS A 215 -42.96 -57.49 85.64
N LEU A 216 -41.97 -58.14 85.04
CA LEU A 216 -41.96 -59.58 84.84
C LEU A 216 -41.82 -60.31 86.18
N LEU A 217 -40.91 -59.85 87.05
CA LEU A 217 -40.66 -60.41 88.39
C LEU A 217 -41.82 -60.17 89.37
N LEU A 218 -42.44 -58.99 89.35
CA LEU A 218 -43.64 -58.66 90.16
C LEU A 218 -44.93 -59.27 89.60
N GLY A 219 -44.92 -59.73 88.35
CA GLY A 219 -46.04 -60.42 87.69
C GLY A 219 -46.08 -61.93 87.92
N TYR A 220 -45.04 -62.54 88.51
CA TYR A 220 -45.06 -63.94 88.92
C TYR A 220 -45.65 -64.07 90.34
N PRO A 221 -46.78 -64.76 90.54
CA PRO A 221 -47.24 -65.08 91.88
C PRO A 221 -46.23 -66.05 92.52
N THR A 222 -45.63 -65.64 93.64
CA THR A 222 -44.83 -66.52 94.49
C THR A 222 -45.74 -67.60 95.06
N TYR A 223 -45.77 -68.77 94.42
CA TYR A 223 -46.29 -70.00 95.01
C TYR A 223 -45.33 -70.43 96.12
N SER A 224 -45.60 -70.01 97.35
CA SER A 224 -45.04 -70.62 98.55
C SER A 224 -45.74 -71.96 98.79
N PRO A 225 -45.02 -73.10 98.80
CA PRO A 225 -45.62 -74.40 99.05
C PRO A 225 -46.00 -74.52 100.54
N PRO A 226 -47.13 -75.16 100.88
CA PRO A 226 -47.47 -75.42 102.27
C PRO A 226 -46.55 -76.50 102.85
N LEU A 227 -45.93 -76.18 103.99
CA LEU A 227 -45.27 -77.13 104.88
C LEU A 227 -46.32 -77.78 105.78
N SER A 228 -46.41 -79.11 105.66
CA SER A 228 -46.97 -80.12 106.59
C SER A 228 -48.36 -79.90 107.20
#